data_AF-A0A971HUA2-F1
#
_entry.id   AF-A0A971HUA2-F1
#
_cell.length_a   1.000
_cell.length_b   1.000
_cell.length_c   1.000
_cell.angle_alpha   90.00
_cell.angle_beta   90.00
_cell.angle_gamma   90.00
#
_symmetry.space_group_name_H-M   'P 1'
#
loop_
_entity.id
_entity.type
_entity.pdbx_description
1 polymer ?
#
loop_
_entity_poly.entity_id
_entity_poly.type
_entity_poly.pdbx_seq_one_letter_code
_entity_poly.pdbx_strand_id
1 'polypeptide(L)'
;SDTGVRTDQSTTDNSEDSSGLAVGEKTSGTGGASARGGSGSSDVVENLKKQIEALKSQLTSLASQAKNGADSTVLSKINALEAQIAALEAQIAEAEQA
;
A
#
# COMPACT_ATOMS: atom_id res chain seq x y z
N SER A 1 44.11 -31.14 -18.78
CA SER A 1 43.26 -32.34 -18.83
C SER A 1 42.27 -32.19 -17.69
N ASP A 2 41.10 -31.57 -17.82
CA ASP A 2 39.97 -31.83 -18.72
C ASP A 2 39.63 -33.30 -18.92
N THR A 3 38.49 -33.69 -18.35
CA THR A 3 37.44 -34.62 -18.81
C THR A 3 36.46 -34.71 -17.63
N GLY A 4 35.15 -34.51 -17.71
CA GLY A 4 34.15 -34.35 -18.76
C GLY A 4 32.81 -34.55 -18.02
N VAL A 5 31.87 -33.61 -18.07
CA VAL A 5 30.80 -33.55 -19.07
C VAL A 5 29.71 -34.63 -18.89
N ARG A 6 28.46 -34.13 -18.91
CA ARG A 6 27.16 -34.76 -19.28
C ARG A 6 26.35 -35.45 -18.18
N THR A 7 25.01 -35.46 -18.21
CA THR A 7 23.92 -34.78 -18.93
C THR A 7 22.73 -35.71 -18.71
N ASP A 8 21.66 -35.15 -18.17
CA ASP A 8 20.26 -35.37 -18.56
C ASP A 8 19.56 -36.72 -18.36
N GLN A 9 18.27 -36.54 -18.09
CA GLN A 9 17.13 -37.31 -18.60
C GLN A 9 17.10 -38.83 -18.39
N SER A 10 16.03 -39.24 -17.72
CA SER A 10 14.85 -39.81 -18.39
C SER A 10 14.30 -40.99 -17.61
N THR A 11 13.03 -40.90 -17.24
CA THR A 11 12.07 -42.00 -17.35
C THR A 11 10.69 -41.34 -17.36
N THR A 12 10.02 -41.19 -18.52
CA THR A 12 9.19 -42.21 -19.24
C THR A 12 7.86 -42.39 -18.48
N ASP A 13 6.65 -42.28 -19.04
CA ASP A 13 6.09 -42.16 -20.40
C ASP A 13 4.54 -42.13 -20.26
N ASN A 14 3.83 -42.00 -21.39
CA ASN A 14 2.39 -42.28 -21.62
C ASN A 14 1.47 -41.05 -21.45
N SER A 15 0.65 -40.61 -22.42
CA SER A 15 0.14 -41.24 -23.65
C SER A 15 -0.66 -40.23 -24.47
N GLU A 16 -0.62 -40.39 -25.80
CA GLU A 16 -1.73 -40.17 -26.78
C GLU A 16 -2.30 -38.74 -26.92
N ASP A 17 -2.92 -38.29 -28.01
CA ASP A 17 -2.97 -38.58 -29.44
C ASP A 17 -3.89 -37.46 -29.97
N SER A 18 -3.47 -36.81 -31.05
CA SER A 18 -4.26 -36.24 -32.14
C SER A 18 -5.62 -35.52 -31.90
N SER A 19 -5.75 -34.40 -32.63
CA SER A 19 -6.98 -33.81 -33.18
C SER A 19 -7.89 -33.07 -32.18
N GLY A 20 -8.50 -31.93 -32.48
CA GLY A 20 -8.58 -31.16 -33.71
C GLY A 20 -9.57 -30.00 -33.50
N LEU A 21 -9.44 -29.01 -34.37
CA LEU A 21 -10.50 -28.12 -34.88
C LEU A 21 -11.10 -27.05 -33.95
N ALA A 22 -10.91 -25.82 -34.41
CA ALA A 22 -11.67 -24.63 -34.06
C ALA A 22 -13.16 -24.75 -34.42
N VAL A 23 -14.02 -24.12 -33.61
CA VAL A 23 -15.19 -23.27 -33.96
C VAL A 23 -15.92 -22.97 -32.65
N GLY A 24 -16.12 -21.69 -32.34
CA GLY A 24 -16.60 -21.23 -31.04
C GLY A 24 -18.12 -21.17 -30.88
N GLU A 25 -18.56 -20.75 -29.70
CA GLU A 25 -19.67 -19.81 -29.50
C GLU A 25 -19.62 -19.26 -28.06
N LYS A 26 -20.13 -18.04 -27.92
CA LYS A 26 -19.98 -17.12 -26.79
C LYS A 26 -20.89 -17.49 -25.62
N THR A 27 -20.43 -17.32 -24.38
CA THR A 27 -21.26 -16.68 -23.33
C THR A 27 -20.40 -15.82 -22.39
N SER A 28 -20.99 -14.67 -22.11
CA SER A 28 -20.62 -13.58 -21.22
C SER A 28 -20.23 -13.99 -19.80
N GLY A 29 -19.12 -13.42 -19.33
CA GLY A 29 -18.71 -13.38 -17.92
C GLY A 29 -17.94 -12.10 -17.63
N THR A 30 -18.67 -11.00 -17.62
CA THR A 30 -18.27 -9.66 -17.18
C THR A 30 -17.61 -9.73 -15.79
N GLY A 31 -16.39 -9.21 -15.63
CA GLY A 31 -15.79 -9.09 -14.30
C GLY A 31 -14.32 -8.67 -14.33
N GLY A 32 -14.07 -7.38 -14.53
CA GLY A 32 -12.72 -6.81 -14.48
C GLY A 32 -12.60 -5.43 -15.11
N ALA A 33 -13.67 -4.90 -15.71
CA ALA A 33 -13.77 -3.47 -15.94
C ALA A 33 -14.06 -2.79 -14.60
N SER A 34 -13.00 -2.32 -13.94
CA SER A 34 -13.02 -1.10 -13.16
C SER A 34 -11.59 -0.62 -12.93
N ALA A 35 -10.92 -0.24 -14.02
CA ALA A 35 -10.22 1.05 -13.99
C ALA A 35 -11.28 2.14 -13.75
N ARG A 36 -11.81 2.20 -12.52
CA ARG A 36 -12.71 3.26 -12.08
C ARG A 36 -11.79 4.42 -11.73
N GLY A 37 -11.47 5.18 -12.77
CA GLY A 37 -10.99 6.54 -12.62
C GLY A 37 -11.90 7.27 -11.65
N GLY A 38 -11.29 7.82 -10.62
CA GLY A 38 -11.97 8.54 -9.56
C GLY A 38 -11.18 8.37 -8.28
N SER A 39 -10.28 9.32 -8.03
CA SER A 39 -9.87 9.78 -6.68
C SER A 39 -8.37 9.91 -6.45
N GLY A 40 -7.68 10.73 -7.24
CA GLY A 40 -6.42 11.31 -6.73
C GLY A 40 -6.61 12.02 -5.38
N SER A 41 -7.82 12.54 -5.10
CA SER A 41 -8.18 13.16 -3.81
C SER A 41 -8.34 12.15 -2.66
N SER A 42 -8.98 10.99 -2.89
CA SER A 42 -9.17 9.98 -1.81
C SER A 42 -7.86 9.35 -1.36
N ASP A 43 -6.94 9.08 -2.28
CA ASP A 43 -5.61 8.55 -1.92
C ASP A 43 -4.80 9.59 -1.13
N VAL A 44 -4.95 10.87 -1.46
CA VAL A 44 -4.33 11.99 -0.72
C VAL A 44 -4.93 12.12 0.67
N VAL A 45 -6.26 12.11 0.80
CA VAL A 45 -6.94 12.16 2.10
C VAL A 45 -6.57 10.97 2.98
N GLU A 46 -6.51 9.75 2.43
CA GLU A 46 -6.06 8.58 3.19
C GLU A 46 -4.60 8.69 3.65
N ASN A 47 -3.73 9.24 2.80
CA ASN A 47 -2.33 9.49 3.16
C ASN A 47 -2.21 10.54 4.27
N LEU A 48 -2.95 11.66 4.17
CA LEU A 48 -3.01 12.69 5.21
C LEU A 48 -3.53 12.11 6.54
N LYS A 49 -4.57 11.26 6.51
CA LYS A 49 -5.08 10.55 7.70
C LYS A 49 -4.02 9.66 8.34
N LYS A 50 -3.28 8.88 7.53
CA LYS A 50 -2.16 8.04 8.02
C LYS A 50 -1.05 8.89 8.65
N GLN A 51 -0.73 10.05 8.08
CA GLN A 51 0.24 10.99 8.65
C GLN A 51 -0.22 11.55 10.00
N ILE A 52 -1.49 11.95 10.12
CA ILE A 52 -2.06 12.42 11.39
C ILE A 52 -1.96 11.34 12.49
N GLU A 53 -2.30 10.10 12.17
CA GLU A 53 -2.20 8.99 13.13
C GLU A 53 -0.75 8.76 13.60
N ALA A 54 0.22 8.83 12.68
CA ALA A 54 1.63 8.76 13.03
C ALA A 54 2.07 9.91 13.95
N LEU A 55 1.64 11.15 13.66
CA LEU A 55 1.95 12.33 14.47
C LEU A 55 1.30 12.27 15.85
N LYS A 56 0.05 11.80 15.96
CA LYS A 56 -0.63 11.55 17.24
C LYS A 56 0.08 10.52 18.10
N SER A 57 0.60 9.45 17.48
CA SER A 57 1.40 8.44 18.18
C SER A 57 2.70 9.04 18.72
N GLN A 58 3.40 9.84 17.91
CA GLN A 58 4.59 10.58 18.34
C GLN A 58 4.28 11.54 19.49
N LEU A 59 3.18 12.28 19.41
CA LEU A 59 2.73 13.20 20.45
C LEU A 59 2.43 12.47 21.76
N THR A 60 1.75 11.31 21.69
CA THR A 60 1.46 10.49 22.87
C THR A 60 2.74 9.97 23.53
N SER A 61 3.73 9.56 22.73
CA SER A 61 5.05 9.15 23.21
C SER A 61 5.80 10.31 23.88
N LEU A 62 5.82 11.49 23.24
CA LEU A 62 6.45 12.69 23.79
C LEU A 62 5.75 13.18 25.06
N ALA A 63 4.43 13.17 25.10
CA ALA A 63 3.66 13.53 26.29
C ALA A 63 3.93 12.56 27.46
N SER A 64 4.12 11.26 27.15
CA SER A 64 4.52 10.27 28.16
C SER A 64 5.93 10.52 28.69
N GLN A 65 6.86 10.97 27.83
CA GLN A 65 8.20 11.39 28.27
C GLN A 65 8.15 12.68 29.10
N ALA A 66 7.34 13.65 28.69
CA ALA A 66 7.12 14.92 29.39
C ALA A 66 6.57 14.69 30.82
N LYS A 67 5.76 13.65 31.02
CA LYS A 67 5.20 13.28 32.34
C LYS A 67 6.27 12.93 33.38
N ASN A 68 7.47 12.53 32.94
CA ASN A 68 8.61 12.20 33.81
C ASN A 68 9.59 13.38 34.01
N GLY A 69 9.28 14.54 33.42
CA GLY A 69 10.14 15.72 33.40
C GLY A 69 10.16 16.33 31.99
N ALA A 70 9.35 17.37 31.78
CA ALA A 70 9.25 18.02 30.47
C ALA A 70 10.23 19.19 30.39
N ASP A 71 11.30 19.03 29.61
CA ASP A 71 12.14 20.16 29.23
C ASP A 71 11.40 21.06 28.23
N SER A 72 11.76 22.35 28.20
CA SER A 72 11.16 23.35 27.28
C SER A 72 11.22 22.93 25.80
N THR A 73 12.24 22.14 25.43
CA THR A 73 12.39 21.53 24.12
C THR A 73 11.29 20.51 23.82
N VAL A 74 10.90 19.68 24.80
CA VAL A 74 9.84 18.67 24.63
C VAL A 74 8.49 19.36 24.47
N LEU A 75 8.20 20.39 25.27
CA LEU A 75 6.99 21.20 25.16
C LEU A 75 6.91 21.90 23.79
N SER A 76 8.02 22.47 23.31
CA SER A 76 8.08 23.11 21.99
C SER A 76 7.80 22.11 20.86
N LYS A 77 8.30 20.88 20.97
CA LYS A 77 8.02 19.80 20.01
C LYS A 77 6.56 19.36 20.05
N ILE A 78 5.95 19.25 21.23
CA ILE A 78 4.52 18.94 21.37
C ILE A 78 3.69 20.00 20.65
N ASN A 79 3.90 21.29 20.96
CA ASN A 79 3.19 22.39 20.30
C ASN A 79 3.36 22.38 18.77
N ALA A 80 4.58 22.11 18.28
CA ALA A 80 4.84 22.03 16.84
C ALA A 80 4.16 20.83 16.17
N LEU A 81 4.01 19.70 16.86
CA LEU A 81 3.29 18.53 16.36
C LEU A 81 1.78 18.77 16.35
N GLU A 82 1.22 19.41 17.39
CA GLU A 82 -0.19 19.81 17.44
C GLU A 82 -0.54 20.75 16.27
N ALA A 83 0.30 21.74 16.01
CA ALA A 83 0.11 22.65 14.87
C ALA A 83 0.15 21.92 13.52
N GLN A 84 1.05 20.94 13.36
CA GLN A 84 1.11 20.13 12.14
C GLN A 84 -0.13 19.25 11.96
N ILE A 85 -0.62 18.63 13.03
CA ILE A 85 -1.86 17.84 12.99
C ILE A 85 -3.03 18.73 12.55
N ALA A 86 -3.20 19.90 13.16
CA ALA A 86 -4.27 20.83 12.80
C ALA A 86 -4.19 21.29 11.33
N ALA A 87 -2.97 21.53 10.81
CA ALA A 87 -2.77 21.91 9.41
C ALA A 87 -3.10 20.76 8.44
N LEU A 88 -2.82 19.51 8.80
CA LEU A 88 -3.18 18.34 8.00
C LEU A 88 -4.69 18.05 8.07
N GLU A 89 -5.32 18.24 9.23
CA GLU A 89 -6.77 18.13 9.39
C GLU A 89 -7.52 19.17 8.55
N ALA A 90 -7.02 20.41 8.47
CA ALA A 90 -7.56 21.44 7.59
C ALA A 90 -7.43 21.05 6.11
N GLN A 91 -6.27 20.52 5.69
CA GLN A 91 -6.08 20.03 4.32
C GLN A 91 -7.02 18.88 3.95
N ILE A 92 -7.31 17.98 4.90
CA ILE A 92 -8.32 16.94 4.70
C ILE A 92 -9.70 17.56 4.53
N ALA A 93 -10.09 18.49 5.39
CA ALA A 93 -11.39 19.14 5.31
C ALA A 93 -11.58 19.89 3.98
N GLU A 94 -10.54 20.54 3.48
CA GLU A 94 -10.54 21.18 2.15
C GLU A 94 -10.63 20.14 1.03
N ALA A 95 -9.86 19.05 1.10
CA ALA A 95 -9.86 17.99 0.09
C ALA A 95 -11.14 17.15 0.07
N GLU A 96 -11.86 17.04 1.18
CA GLU A 96 -13.17 16.38 1.29
C GLU A 96 -14.31 17.30 0.83
N GLN A 97 -14.12 18.62 0.79
CA GLN A 97 -15.11 19.61 0.31
C GLN A 97 -14.91 20.01 -1.17
N ALA A 98 -13.79 19.65 -1.78
CA ALA A 98 -13.44 19.92 -3.18
C ALA A 98 -13.96 18.85 -4.15
#